data_AF-A0A7S4QKA5-F1
#
_entry.id   AF-A0A7S4QKA5-F1
#
_cell.length_a   1.000
_cell.length_b   1.000
_cell.length_c   1.000
_cell.angle_alpha   90.00
_cell.angle_beta   90.00
_cell.angle_gamma   90.00
#
_symmetry.space_group_name_H-M   'P 1'
#
loop_
_entity.id
_entity.type
_entity.pdbx_description
1 polymer ?
#
loop_
_entity_poly.entity_id
_entity_poly.type
_entity_poly.pdbx_seq_one_letter_code
_entity_poly.pdbx_strand_id
1 'polypeptide(L)'
;MAALTFGALAPALLLLLLLASAVGAVDDSVSAVQRHVQSAQSSGVRRAPPESPAEASTALAERKAALEAQRKAAQERIKAKAEAAAKLRQEAQAERRAKRQAELEEQRKADEEARARAEEEARKAAEERRRAEEEAAKRAEEEAKVAAVEKVRAERKAKLEAKKAAAQAAQEKLKREAEKQERIAAREAKRKAEEEEAQLKVQMAADAERAQEAAMMARRAAAQAKRAAKAEEQKRDEMRANWQAKLAAKREAEEEARLPEEERLQRAEARRQREAEEAMRRADEEAAKQAAVEREHAAADRAAKRAQAKAEREAHFQQVQQLRRQAEERDAQRAVDKAKRAADDEARRAAVEERRVATERARGEEEERERAQEAADQAGALRVRVRGPRGKEVELRVVRGTRLRIMMTAACGRLGLRLESARFTRGGREVSPTDTPEDCGLEDRELLEVTEVEE
;
A
#
# COMPACT_ATOMS: atom_id res chain seq x y z
N MET A 1 -9.86 -23.39 -26.76
CA MET A 1 -10.54 -23.69 -28.04
C MET A 1 -9.70 -24.72 -28.77
N ALA A 2 -10.33 -25.81 -29.16
CA ALA A 2 -9.72 -27.05 -29.64
C ALA A 2 -9.27 -26.96 -31.11
N ALA A 3 -8.05 -27.41 -31.40
CA ALA A 3 -7.63 -27.71 -32.75
C ALA A 3 -6.61 -28.87 -32.75
N LEU A 4 -6.97 -29.92 -33.49
CA LEU A 4 -6.08 -30.76 -34.31
C LEU A 4 -5.22 -31.84 -33.63
N THR A 5 -5.71 -33.08 -33.68
CA THR A 5 -4.89 -34.28 -33.98
C THR A 5 -5.75 -35.36 -34.69
N PHE A 6 -5.83 -35.32 -36.02
CA PHE A 6 -6.35 -36.41 -36.86
C PHE A 6 -5.31 -36.69 -37.96
N GLY A 7 -4.38 -37.62 -37.73
CA GLY A 7 -3.23 -37.82 -38.64
C GLY A 7 -2.74 -39.26 -38.84
N ALA A 8 -3.34 -40.28 -38.20
CA ALA A 8 -2.73 -41.62 -38.17
C ALA A 8 -3.49 -42.74 -38.92
N LEU A 9 -4.68 -42.49 -39.47
CA LEU A 9 -5.55 -43.56 -40.01
C LEU A 9 -5.50 -43.78 -41.53
N ALA A 10 -4.88 -42.90 -42.31
CA ALA A 10 -4.88 -42.99 -43.77
C ALA A 10 -3.98 -44.11 -44.40
N PRO A 11 -2.77 -44.44 -43.87
CA PRO A 11 -1.89 -45.38 -44.58
C PRO A 11 -2.31 -46.86 -44.46
N ALA A 12 -3.09 -47.23 -43.43
CA ALA A 12 -3.50 -48.62 -43.21
C ALA A 12 -4.53 -49.13 -44.24
N LEU A 13 -5.41 -48.25 -44.74
CA LEU A 13 -6.45 -48.60 -45.72
C LEU A 13 -5.89 -48.87 -47.13
N LEU A 14 -4.76 -48.25 -47.50
CA LEU A 14 -4.14 -48.43 -48.81
C LEU A 14 -3.41 -49.78 -48.95
N LEU A 15 -2.87 -50.31 -47.84
CA LEU A 15 -2.20 -51.61 -47.83
C LEU A 15 -3.20 -52.79 -47.98
N LEU A 16 -4.41 -52.63 -47.44
CA LEU A 16 -5.48 -53.64 -47.51
C LEU A 16 -6.07 -53.76 -48.93
N LEU A 17 -6.13 -52.67 -49.69
CA LEU A 17 -6.60 -52.67 -51.08
C LEU A 17 -5.59 -53.31 -52.05
N LEU A 18 -4.29 -53.25 -51.77
CA LEU A 18 -3.25 -53.86 -52.60
C LEU A 18 -3.16 -55.39 -52.45
N LEU A 19 -3.51 -55.94 -51.28
CA LEU A 19 -3.52 -57.39 -51.05
C LEU A 19 -4.71 -58.09 -51.76
N ALA A 20 -5.83 -57.40 -51.98
CA ALA A 20 -7.00 -57.97 -52.64
C ALA A 20 -6.76 -58.29 -54.13
N SER A 21 -5.87 -57.57 -54.82
CA SER A 21 -5.60 -57.76 -56.25
C SER A 21 -4.69 -58.96 -56.57
N ALA A 22 -4.00 -59.54 -55.58
CA ALA A 22 -3.06 -60.65 -55.82
C ALA A 22 -3.73 -62.03 -55.89
N VAL A 23 -4.98 -62.17 -55.43
CA VAL A 23 -5.69 -63.46 -55.39
C VAL A 23 -6.30 -63.84 -56.76
N GLY A 24 -6.52 -62.86 -57.65
CA GLY A 24 -7.14 -63.11 -58.97
C GLY A 24 -6.26 -63.81 -60.02
N ALA A 25 -4.94 -63.92 -59.81
CA ALA A 25 -4.02 -64.44 -60.83
C ALA A 25 -3.79 -65.97 -60.79
N VAL A 26 -4.37 -66.68 -59.80
CA VAL A 26 -4.16 -68.14 -59.62
C VAL A 26 -5.20 -68.97 -60.38
N ASP A 27 -6.34 -68.39 -60.78
CA ASP A 27 -7.44 -69.11 -61.45
C ASP A 27 -7.15 -69.44 -62.94
N ASP A 28 -6.37 -68.62 -63.65
CA ASP A 28 -6.10 -68.81 -65.08
C ASP A 28 -5.19 -70.01 -65.39
N SER A 29 -4.37 -70.46 -64.42
CA SER A 29 -3.42 -71.56 -64.64
C SER A 29 -4.07 -72.95 -64.55
N VAL A 30 -5.15 -73.11 -63.78
CA VAL A 30 -5.86 -74.39 -63.63
C VAL A 30 -6.67 -74.71 -64.90
N SER A 31 -7.17 -73.68 -65.59
CA SER A 31 -7.97 -73.81 -66.82
C SER A 31 -7.19 -74.22 -68.08
N ALA A 32 -5.85 -74.09 -68.08
CA ALA A 32 -4.99 -74.48 -69.19
C ALA A 32 -4.64 -75.99 -69.16
N VAL A 33 -4.51 -76.58 -67.97
CA VAL A 33 -4.16 -78.01 -67.81
C VAL A 33 -5.35 -78.91 -68.14
N GLN A 34 -6.57 -78.48 -67.85
CA GLN A 34 -7.79 -79.25 -68.15
C GLN A 34 -8.05 -79.43 -69.66
N ARG A 35 -7.61 -78.47 -70.49
CA ARG A 35 -7.76 -78.53 -71.96
C ARG A 35 -6.79 -79.49 -72.65
N HIS A 36 -5.62 -79.76 -72.06
CA HIS A 36 -4.67 -80.70 -72.67
C HIS A 36 -5.04 -82.18 -72.44
N VAL A 37 -5.68 -82.50 -71.31
CA VAL A 37 -6.07 -83.88 -70.98
C VAL A 37 -7.23 -84.39 -71.84
N GLN A 38 -8.11 -83.52 -72.33
CA GLN A 38 -9.22 -83.91 -73.22
C GLN A 38 -8.80 -84.16 -74.69
N SER A 39 -7.68 -83.60 -75.16
CA SER A 39 -7.26 -83.80 -76.57
C SER A 39 -6.53 -85.13 -76.82
N ALA A 40 -6.03 -85.80 -75.77
CA ALA A 40 -5.25 -87.04 -75.92
C ALA A 40 -6.08 -88.34 -75.96
N GLN A 41 -7.40 -88.27 -75.74
CA GLN A 41 -8.28 -89.44 -75.74
C GLN A 41 -8.93 -89.76 -77.11
N SER A 42 -8.70 -88.97 -78.17
CA SER A 42 -9.41 -89.11 -79.45
C SER A 42 -8.65 -89.77 -80.61
N SER A 43 -7.36 -90.11 -80.48
CA SER A 43 -6.60 -90.74 -81.58
C SER A 43 -6.48 -92.27 -81.42
N GLY A 44 -7.57 -92.97 -81.68
CA GLY A 44 -7.61 -94.44 -81.78
C GLY A 44 -6.94 -94.94 -83.07
N VAL A 45 -5.66 -95.30 -83.00
CA VAL A 45 -4.94 -95.99 -84.09
C VAL A 45 -4.84 -97.48 -83.74
N ARG A 46 -5.76 -98.28 -84.30
CA ARG A 46 -5.74 -99.75 -84.22
C ARG A 46 -4.62 -100.29 -85.13
N ARG A 47 -3.61 -100.95 -84.55
CA ARG A 47 -2.55 -101.68 -85.28
C ARG A 47 -2.76 -103.19 -85.11
N ALA A 48 -2.63 -103.90 -86.23
CA ALA A 48 -2.91 -105.32 -86.43
C ALA A 48 -2.02 -106.27 -85.59
N PRO A 49 -2.50 -107.50 -85.30
CA PRO A 49 -1.78 -108.49 -84.49
C PRO A 49 -0.62 -109.14 -85.26
N PRO A 50 0.54 -109.38 -84.62
CA PRO A 50 1.68 -110.05 -85.22
C PRO A 50 1.57 -111.58 -85.15
N GLU A 51 1.92 -112.23 -86.26
CA GLU A 51 2.10 -113.67 -86.39
C GLU A 51 3.45 -114.10 -85.78
N SER A 52 3.47 -115.23 -85.07
CA SER A 52 4.66 -115.94 -84.55
C SER A 52 5.23 -115.51 -83.16
N PRO A 53 5.21 -116.42 -82.15
CA PRO A 53 5.61 -116.14 -80.77
C PRO A 53 7.14 -116.12 -80.49
N ALA A 54 8.00 -116.27 -81.50
CA ALA A 54 9.45 -116.35 -81.29
C ALA A 54 10.19 -114.99 -81.42
N GLU A 55 9.61 -114.00 -82.10
CA GLU A 55 10.23 -112.67 -82.34
C GLU A 55 9.77 -111.58 -81.34
N ALA A 56 8.72 -111.85 -80.56
CA ALA A 56 8.17 -110.91 -79.58
C ALA A 56 9.07 -110.74 -78.33
N SER A 57 9.94 -111.71 -78.02
CA SER A 57 10.79 -111.70 -76.81
C SER A 57 11.99 -110.76 -76.95
N THR A 58 12.69 -110.79 -78.10
CA THR A 58 13.83 -109.91 -78.41
C THR A 58 13.37 -108.47 -78.64
N ALA A 59 12.27 -108.25 -79.36
CA ALA A 59 11.70 -106.92 -79.57
C ALA A 59 11.22 -106.25 -78.26
N LEU A 60 10.76 -107.02 -77.27
CA LEU A 60 10.36 -106.48 -75.96
C LEU A 60 11.57 -106.11 -75.10
N ALA A 61 12.67 -106.86 -75.19
CA ALA A 61 13.91 -106.58 -74.47
C ALA A 61 14.61 -105.30 -74.99
N GLU A 62 14.72 -105.15 -76.31
CA GLU A 62 15.26 -103.94 -76.94
C GLU A 62 14.40 -102.71 -76.64
N ARG A 63 13.08 -102.87 -76.63
CA ARG A 63 12.14 -101.78 -76.31
C ARG A 63 12.21 -101.37 -74.84
N LYS A 64 12.47 -102.29 -73.90
CA LYS A 64 12.73 -101.96 -72.49
C LYS A 64 14.06 -101.23 -72.30
N ALA A 65 15.13 -101.70 -72.94
CA ALA A 65 16.44 -101.04 -72.88
C ALA A 65 16.40 -99.62 -73.48
N ALA A 66 15.69 -99.43 -74.60
CA ALA A 66 15.47 -98.12 -75.19
C ALA A 66 14.67 -97.18 -74.25
N LEU A 67 13.67 -97.70 -73.54
CA LEU A 67 12.85 -96.92 -72.61
C LEU A 67 13.63 -96.51 -71.35
N GLU A 68 14.51 -97.39 -70.86
CA GLU A 68 15.42 -97.06 -69.75
C GLU A 68 16.47 -96.02 -70.14
N ALA A 69 17.05 -96.14 -71.34
CA ALA A 69 17.94 -95.12 -71.88
C ALA A 69 17.22 -93.77 -72.05
N GLN A 70 15.98 -93.79 -72.53
CA GLN A 70 15.16 -92.59 -72.68
C GLN A 70 14.79 -91.96 -71.33
N ARG A 71 14.49 -92.78 -70.31
CA ARG A 71 14.25 -92.32 -68.93
C ARG A 71 15.50 -91.70 -68.31
N LYS A 72 16.67 -92.31 -68.50
CA LYS A 72 17.94 -91.77 -67.99
C LYS A 72 18.29 -90.46 -68.68
N ALA A 73 18.15 -90.39 -70.00
CA ALA A 73 18.33 -89.15 -70.76
C ALA A 73 17.31 -88.05 -70.38
N ALA A 74 16.05 -88.42 -70.08
CA ALA A 74 15.05 -87.49 -69.58
C ALA A 74 15.38 -86.98 -68.16
N GLN A 75 15.85 -87.86 -67.27
CA GLN A 75 16.28 -87.48 -65.93
C GLN A 75 17.49 -86.53 -65.96
N GLU A 76 18.47 -86.78 -66.83
CA GLU A 76 19.60 -85.87 -67.01
C GLU A 76 19.18 -84.53 -67.58
N ARG A 77 18.23 -84.50 -68.53
CA ARG A 77 17.65 -83.25 -69.04
C ARG A 77 16.88 -82.47 -67.97
N ILE A 78 16.15 -83.16 -67.09
CA ILE A 78 15.45 -82.53 -65.96
C ILE A 78 16.46 -81.98 -64.95
N LYS A 79 17.51 -82.75 -64.63
CA LYS A 79 18.57 -82.31 -63.72
C LYS A 79 19.32 -81.09 -64.27
N ALA A 80 19.72 -81.12 -65.54
CA ALA A 80 20.35 -79.99 -66.21
C ALA A 80 19.44 -78.75 -66.26
N LYS A 81 18.13 -78.92 -66.52
CA LYS A 81 17.15 -77.83 -66.46
C LYS A 81 16.97 -77.27 -65.05
N ALA A 82 16.96 -78.13 -64.03
CA ALA A 82 16.85 -77.71 -62.63
C ALA A 82 18.10 -76.93 -62.18
N GLU A 83 19.30 -77.39 -62.56
CA GLU A 83 20.56 -76.69 -62.27
C GLU A 83 20.65 -75.35 -63.01
N ALA A 84 20.22 -75.29 -64.28
CA ALA A 84 20.13 -74.03 -65.02
C ALA A 84 19.12 -73.05 -64.40
N ALA A 85 17.96 -73.54 -63.98
CA ALA A 85 16.96 -72.73 -63.28
C ALA A 85 17.45 -72.25 -61.90
N ALA A 86 18.24 -73.06 -61.19
CA ALA A 86 18.85 -72.68 -59.91
C ALA A 86 19.90 -71.57 -60.09
N LYS A 87 20.75 -71.66 -61.11
CA LYS A 87 21.71 -70.60 -61.46
C LYS A 87 21.01 -69.30 -61.82
N LEU A 88 19.98 -69.35 -62.69
CA LEU A 88 19.19 -68.17 -63.05
C LEU A 88 18.52 -67.52 -61.83
N ARG A 89 18.03 -68.34 -60.88
CA ARG A 89 17.45 -67.84 -59.61
C ARG A 89 18.51 -67.18 -58.72
N GLN A 90 19.71 -67.75 -58.64
CA GLN A 90 20.81 -67.16 -57.87
C GLN A 90 21.26 -65.83 -58.47
N GLU A 91 21.41 -65.75 -59.79
CA GLU A 91 21.74 -64.51 -60.51
C GLU A 91 20.65 -63.45 -60.31
N ALA A 92 19.37 -63.81 -60.47
CA ALA A 92 18.25 -62.88 -60.22
C ALA A 92 18.18 -62.42 -58.75
N GLN A 93 18.54 -63.29 -57.78
CA GLN A 93 18.62 -62.91 -56.37
C GLN A 93 19.81 -61.98 -56.10
N ALA A 94 20.96 -62.22 -56.74
CA ALA A 94 22.14 -61.36 -56.64
C ALA A 94 21.85 -59.96 -57.23
N GLU A 95 21.22 -59.90 -58.40
CA GLU A 95 20.82 -58.64 -59.03
C GLU A 95 19.82 -57.86 -58.17
N ARG A 96 18.82 -58.53 -57.58
CA ARG A 96 17.88 -57.89 -56.64
C ARG A 96 18.57 -57.36 -55.38
N ARG A 97 19.56 -58.09 -54.86
CA ARG A 97 20.36 -57.62 -53.70
C ARG A 97 21.20 -56.41 -54.07
N ALA A 98 21.85 -56.42 -55.24
CA ALA A 98 22.61 -55.28 -55.73
C ALA A 98 21.72 -54.03 -55.93
N LYS A 99 20.53 -54.21 -56.53
CA LYS A 99 19.56 -53.11 -56.70
C LYS A 99 19.10 -52.53 -55.35
N ARG A 100 18.78 -53.37 -54.37
CA ARG A 100 18.41 -52.92 -53.02
C ARG A 100 19.56 -52.22 -52.30
N GLN A 101 20.80 -52.68 -52.47
CA GLN A 101 21.97 -52.02 -51.89
C GLN A 101 22.19 -50.63 -52.52
N ALA A 102 22.07 -50.50 -53.84
CA ALA A 102 22.16 -49.22 -54.52
C ALA A 102 21.05 -48.25 -54.08
N GLU A 103 19.80 -48.73 -53.95
CA GLU A 103 18.67 -47.92 -53.48
C GLU A 103 18.86 -47.46 -52.02
N LEU A 104 19.37 -48.32 -51.14
CA LEU A 104 19.69 -47.96 -49.76
C LEU A 104 20.85 -46.96 -49.66
N GLU A 105 21.85 -47.06 -50.54
CA GLU A 105 22.93 -46.07 -50.59
C GLU A 105 22.45 -44.72 -51.11
N GLU A 106 21.54 -44.70 -52.08
CA GLU A 106 20.91 -43.48 -52.57
C GLU A 106 20.04 -42.83 -51.49
N GLN A 107 19.24 -43.63 -50.76
CA GLN A 107 18.45 -43.14 -49.62
C GLN A 107 19.34 -42.57 -48.51
N ARG A 108 20.46 -43.23 -48.18
CA ARG A 108 21.40 -42.72 -47.18
C ARG A 108 22.01 -41.38 -47.58
N LYS A 109 22.37 -41.21 -48.85
CA LYS A 109 22.89 -39.93 -49.37
C LYS A 109 21.82 -38.84 -49.31
N ALA A 110 20.58 -39.15 -49.69
CA ALA A 110 19.47 -38.21 -49.62
C ALA A 110 19.16 -37.78 -48.17
N ASP A 111 19.17 -38.73 -47.22
CA ASP A 111 18.97 -38.45 -45.79
C ASP A 111 20.11 -37.63 -45.20
N GLU A 112 21.36 -37.90 -45.60
CA GLU A 112 22.54 -37.15 -45.17
C GLU A 112 22.50 -35.71 -45.69
N GLU A 113 22.14 -35.51 -46.97
CA GLU A 113 21.94 -34.18 -47.55
C GLU A 113 20.78 -33.42 -46.88
N ALA A 114 19.67 -34.10 -46.58
CA ALA A 114 18.53 -33.49 -45.87
C ALA A 114 18.92 -33.06 -44.45
N ARG A 115 19.70 -33.87 -43.74
CA ARG A 115 20.23 -33.52 -42.41
C ARG A 115 21.20 -32.35 -42.49
N ALA A 116 22.08 -32.32 -43.47
CA ALA A 116 23.02 -31.21 -43.66
C ALA A 116 22.30 -29.88 -43.92
N ARG A 117 21.25 -29.88 -44.77
CA ARG A 117 20.42 -28.69 -45.02
C ARG A 117 19.66 -28.25 -43.76
N ALA A 118 19.07 -29.19 -43.04
CA ALA A 118 18.37 -28.90 -41.79
C ALA A 118 19.31 -28.33 -40.72
N GLU A 119 20.54 -28.84 -40.62
CA GLU A 119 21.55 -28.31 -39.69
C GLU A 119 22.00 -26.90 -40.10
N GLU A 120 22.21 -26.63 -41.39
CA GLU A 120 22.57 -25.29 -41.88
C GLU A 120 21.44 -24.28 -41.62
N GLU A 121 20.18 -24.64 -41.86
CA GLU A 121 19.02 -23.80 -41.55
C GLU A 121 18.89 -23.55 -40.05
N ALA A 122 19.10 -24.57 -39.21
CA ALA A 122 19.10 -24.43 -37.76
C ALA A 122 20.21 -23.48 -37.28
N ARG A 123 21.40 -23.55 -37.87
CA ARG A 123 22.52 -22.62 -37.57
C ARG A 123 22.18 -21.18 -37.96
N LYS A 124 21.60 -20.96 -39.14
CA LYS A 124 21.14 -19.62 -39.57
C LYS A 124 20.05 -19.07 -38.65
N ALA A 125 19.05 -19.88 -38.31
CA ALA A 125 17.99 -19.48 -37.39
C ALA A 125 18.51 -19.18 -35.98
N ALA A 126 19.50 -19.93 -35.49
CA ALA A 126 20.14 -19.67 -34.21
C ALA A 126 20.94 -18.36 -34.22
N GLU A 127 21.64 -18.05 -35.32
CA GLU A 127 22.38 -16.80 -35.47
C GLU A 127 21.44 -15.59 -35.55
N GLU A 128 20.34 -15.69 -36.29
CA GLU A 128 19.31 -14.65 -36.37
C GLU A 128 18.67 -14.38 -35.00
N ARG A 129 18.37 -15.43 -34.22
CA ARG A 129 17.88 -15.28 -32.85
C ARG A 129 18.90 -14.55 -31.96
N ARG A 130 20.18 -14.92 -32.06
CA ARG A 130 21.24 -14.26 -31.28
C ARG A 130 21.36 -12.78 -31.65
N ARG A 131 21.25 -12.43 -32.93
CA ARG A 131 21.25 -11.02 -33.39
C ARG A 131 20.02 -10.26 -32.87
N ALA A 132 18.83 -10.87 -32.94
CA ALA A 132 17.61 -10.27 -32.43
C ALA A 132 17.64 -10.05 -30.90
N GLU A 133 18.18 -11.02 -30.15
CA GLU A 133 18.40 -10.90 -28.71
C GLU A 133 19.41 -9.80 -28.36
N GLU A 134 20.51 -9.69 -29.12
CA GLU A 134 21.51 -8.64 -28.93
C GLU A 134 20.92 -7.24 -29.23
N GLU A 135 20.12 -7.09 -30.28
CA GLU A 135 19.43 -5.85 -30.58
C GLU A 135 18.38 -5.49 -29.52
N ALA A 136 17.63 -6.48 -29.03
CA ALA A 136 16.67 -6.29 -27.94
C ALA A 136 17.38 -5.85 -26.65
N ALA A 137 18.53 -6.45 -26.33
CA ALA A 137 19.34 -6.06 -25.18
C ALA A 137 19.87 -4.62 -25.30
N LYS A 138 20.35 -4.21 -26.48
CA LYS A 138 20.81 -2.84 -26.72
C LYS A 138 19.67 -1.82 -26.55
N ARG A 139 18.48 -2.11 -27.08
CA ARG A 139 17.30 -1.24 -26.91
C ARG A 139 16.88 -1.13 -25.44
N ALA A 140 16.85 -2.26 -24.72
CA ALA A 140 16.54 -2.26 -23.29
C ALA A 140 17.57 -1.46 -22.48
N GLU A 141 18.86 -1.52 -22.83
CA GLU A 141 19.92 -0.73 -22.18
C GLU A 141 19.76 0.77 -22.46
N GLU A 142 19.44 1.17 -23.69
CA GLU A 142 19.18 2.57 -24.05
C GLU A 142 17.94 3.12 -23.35
N GLU A 143 16.84 2.36 -23.31
CA GLU A 143 15.63 2.73 -22.58
C GLU A 143 15.91 2.89 -21.07
N ALA A 144 16.68 1.98 -20.48
CA ALA A 144 17.09 2.09 -19.08
C ALA A 144 17.94 3.34 -18.81
N LYS A 145 18.84 3.70 -19.74
CA LYS A 145 19.63 4.94 -19.65
C LYS A 145 18.76 6.19 -19.73
N VAL A 146 17.79 6.22 -20.64
CA VAL A 146 16.83 7.35 -20.76
C VAL A 146 16.00 7.47 -19.48
N ALA A 147 15.44 6.38 -18.97
CA ALA A 147 14.66 6.37 -17.74
C ALA A 147 15.49 6.85 -16.52
N ALA A 148 16.76 6.46 -16.43
CA ALA A 148 17.66 6.92 -15.38
C ALA A 148 17.92 8.44 -15.46
N VAL A 149 18.13 8.99 -16.66
CA VAL A 149 18.33 10.43 -16.85
C VAL A 149 17.06 11.21 -16.51
N GLU A 150 15.88 10.73 -16.89
CA GLU A 150 14.61 11.37 -16.54
C GLU A 150 14.36 11.36 -15.04
N LYS A 151 14.67 10.25 -14.35
CA LYS A 151 14.59 10.18 -12.88
C LYS A 151 15.49 11.22 -12.22
N VAL A 152 16.74 11.35 -12.66
CA VAL A 152 17.66 12.38 -12.14
C VAL A 152 17.15 13.80 -12.43
N ARG A 153 16.56 14.03 -13.60
CA ARG A 153 15.95 15.32 -13.96
C ARG A 153 14.74 15.64 -13.08
N ALA A 154 13.88 14.67 -12.82
CA ALA A 154 12.74 14.80 -11.92
C ALA A 154 13.18 15.09 -10.49
N GLU A 155 14.18 14.38 -9.97
CA GLU A 155 14.75 14.63 -8.64
C GLU A 155 15.37 16.02 -8.52
N ARG A 156 16.10 16.49 -9.55
CA ARG A 156 16.66 17.85 -9.57
C ARG A 156 15.56 18.92 -9.60
N LYS A 157 14.50 18.70 -10.39
CA LYS A 157 13.34 19.61 -10.44
C LYS A 157 12.64 19.68 -9.07
N ALA A 158 12.38 18.53 -8.45
CA ALA A 158 11.79 18.46 -7.12
C ALA A 158 12.65 19.16 -6.06
N LYS A 159 13.98 18.97 -6.09
CA LYS A 159 14.91 19.69 -5.20
C LYS A 159 14.90 21.19 -5.42
N LEU A 160 14.80 21.66 -6.67
CA LEU A 160 14.74 23.08 -6.98
C LEU A 160 13.42 23.71 -6.50
N GLU A 161 12.30 23.02 -6.70
CA GLU A 161 10.98 23.46 -6.23
C GLU A 161 10.92 23.49 -4.69
N ALA A 162 11.44 22.46 -4.02
CA ALA A 162 11.56 22.43 -2.56
C ALA A 162 12.43 23.59 -2.03
N LYS A 163 13.56 23.89 -2.70
CA LYS A 163 14.42 25.03 -2.32
C LYS A 163 13.70 26.37 -2.51
N LYS A 164 12.93 26.55 -3.59
CA LYS A 164 12.12 27.76 -3.83
C LYS A 164 11.03 27.91 -2.77
N ALA A 165 10.31 26.83 -2.44
CA ALA A 165 9.28 26.84 -1.40
C ALA A 165 9.88 27.16 -0.01
N ALA A 166 11.03 26.59 0.32
CA ALA A 166 11.74 26.90 1.56
C ALA A 166 12.18 28.38 1.64
N ALA A 167 12.68 28.94 0.53
CA ALA A 167 13.04 30.35 0.46
C ALA A 167 11.83 31.29 0.62
N GLN A 168 10.69 30.96 -0.01
CA GLN A 168 9.44 31.71 0.16
C GLN A 168 8.93 31.65 1.60
N ALA A 169 8.93 30.46 2.22
CA ALA A 169 8.53 30.30 3.62
C ALA A 169 9.45 31.08 4.57
N ALA A 170 10.75 31.15 4.29
CA ALA A 170 11.70 31.97 5.06
C ALA A 170 11.40 33.47 4.91
N GLN A 171 11.11 33.94 3.70
CA GLN A 171 10.72 35.34 3.46
C GLN A 171 9.41 35.70 4.16
N GLU A 172 8.41 34.82 4.17
CA GLU A 172 7.16 35.05 4.92
C GLU A 172 7.37 35.09 6.42
N LYS A 173 8.24 34.22 6.97
CA LYS A 173 8.59 34.27 8.40
C LYS A 173 9.23 35.61 8.76
N LEU A 174 10.19 36.08 7.97
CA LEU A 174 10.83 37.39 8.17
C LEU A 174 9.82 38.53 8.08
N LYS A 175 8.88 38.50 7.11
CA LYS A 175 7.80 39.49 7.02
C LYS A 175 6.89 39.49 8.25
N ARG A 176 6.49 38.31 8.74
CA ARG A 176 5.67 38.18 9.95
C ARG A 176 6.41 38.66 11.20
N GLU A 177 7.71 38.41 11.29
CA GLU A 177 8.54 38.92 12.39
C GLU A 177 8.69 40.44 12.33
N ALA A 178 8.90 41.02 11.15
CA ALA A 178 8.91 42.47 10.96
C ALA A 178 7.56 43.10 11.34
N GLU A 179 6.44 42.54 10.89
CA GLU A 179 5.10 43.04 11.26
C GLU A 179 4.85 42.93 12.79
N LYS A 180 5.34 41.85 13.42
CA LYS A 180 5.28 41.73 14.89
C LYS A 180 6.10 42.81 15.59
N GLN A 181 7.31 43.10 15.11
CA GLN A 181 8.15 44.16 15.66
C GLN A 181 7.50 45.54 15.50
N GLU A 182 6.91 45.82 14.33
CA GLU A 182 6.16 47.05 14.11
C GLU A 182 4.94 47.18 15.03
N ARG A 183 4.20 46.08 15.26
CA ARG A 183 3.07 46.07 16.21
C ARG A 183 3.53 46.30 17.65
N ILE A 184 4.69 45.76 18.06
CA ILE A 184 5.26 45.99 19.39
C ILE A 184 5.67 47.46 19.51
N ALA A 185 6.42 47.99 18.54
CA ALA A 185 6.83 49.39 18.51
C ALA A 185 5.64 50.36 18.52
N ALA A 186 4.58 50.07 17.76
CA ALA A 186 3.35 50.87 17.76
C ALA A 186 2.63 50.85 19.12
N ARG A 187 2.60 49.70 19.81
CA ARG A 187 2.05 49.59 21.16
C ARG A 187 2.87 50.37 22.19
N GLU A 188 4.19 50.32 22.08
CA GLU A 188 5.08 51.09 22.96
C GLU A 188 4.95 52.59 22.72
N ALA A 189 4.88 53.03 21.46
CA ALA A 189 4.64 54.44 21.12
C ALA A 189 3.29 54.91 21.67
N LYS A 190 2.24 54.08 21.55
CA LYS A 190 0.92 54.38 22.12
C LYS A 190 0.97 54.50 23.65
N ARG A 191 1.65 53.58 24.33
CA ARG A 191 1.83 53.64 25.80
C ARG A 191 2.57 54.90 26.23
N LYS A 192 3.65 55.26 25.53
CA LYS A 192 4.39 56.50 25.82
C LYS A 192 3.51 57.74 25.64
N ALA A 193 2.71 57.81 24.57
CA ALA A 193 1.77 58.90 24.37
C ALA A 193 0.68 58.97 25.45
N GLU A 194 0.13 57.81 25.86
CA GLU A 194 -0.84 57.72 26.95
C GLU A 194 -0.21 58.11 28.31
N GLU A 195 1.05 57.75 28.55
CA GLU A 195 1.83 58.14 29.73
C GLU A 195 2.12 59.65 29.75
N GLU A 196 2.54 60.24 28.64
CA GLU A 196 2.76 61.70 28.50
C GLU A 196 1.46 62.47 28.72
N GLU A 197 0.34 62.00 28.14
CA GLU A 197 -0.98 62.61 28.36
C GLU A 197 -1.41 62.49 29.83
N ALA A 198 -1.16 61.35 30.47
CA ALA A 198 -1.45 61.15 31.90
C ALA A 198 -0.58 62.07 32.78
N GLN A 199 0.71 62.22 32.47
CA GLN A 199 1.60 63.15 33.18
C GLN A 199 1.12 64.59 33.05
N LEU A 200 0.71 65.00 31.84
CA LEU A 200 0.20 66.35 31.61
C LEU A 200 -1.11 66.59 32.38
N LYS A 201 -2.00 65.60 32.45
CA LYS A 201 -3.23 65.67 33.26
C LYS A 201 -2.92 65.77 34.76
N VAL A 202 -1.96 65.00 35.26
CA VAL A 202 -1.52 65.07 36.67
C VAL A 202 -0.93 66.44 36.97
N GLN A 203 -0.11 66.98 36.06
CA GLN A 203 0.47 68.31 36.23
C GLN A 203 -0.61 69.40 36.23
N MET A 204 -1.55 69.36 35.28
CA MET A 204 -2.68 70.29 35.25
C MET A 204 -3.57 70.18 36.49
N ALA A 205 -3.80 68.97 37.01
CA ALA A 205 -4.55 68.76 38.25
C ALA A 205 -3.80 69.33 39.47
N ALA A 206 -2.50 69.10 39.58
CA ALA A 206 -1.67 69.65 40.65
C ALA A 206 -1.63 71.18 40.60
N ASP A 207 -1.54 71.78 39.41
CA ASP A 207 -1.56 73.23 39.26
C ASP A 207 -2.96 73.81 39.57
N ALA A 208 -4.03 73.09 39.21
CA ALA A 208 -5.40 73.45 39.60
C ALA A 208 -5.61 73.36 41.12
N GLU A 209 -5.08 72.32 41.79
CA GLU A 209 -5.12 72.19 43.25
C GLU A 209 -4.34 73.32 43.93
N ARG A 210 -3.12 73.63 43.46
CA ARG A 210 -2.35 74.78 43.97
C ARG A 210 -3.11 76.09 43.80
N ALA A 211 -3.77 76.29 42.65
CA ALA A 211 -4.61 77.46 42.42
C ALA A 211 -5.84 77.50 43.34
N GLN A 212 -6.47 76.36 43.59
CA GLN A 212 -7.60 76.23 44.52
C GLN A 212 -7.16 76.46 45.97
N GLU A 213 -6.03 75.92 46.39
CA GLU A 213 -5.44 76.16 47.71
C GLU A 213 -5.07 77.63 47.88
N ALA A 214 -4.41 78.25 46.89
CA ALA A 214 -4.11 79.67 46.91
C ALA A 214 -5.39 80.52 47.00
N ALA A 215 -6.43 80.17 46.23
CA ALA A 215 -7.73 80.83 46.30
C ALA A 215 -8.43 80.61 47.64
N MET A 216 -8.33 79.41 48.22
CA MET A 216 -8.89 79.08 49.53
C MET A 216 -8.15 79.84 50.64
N MET A 217 -6.82 79.92 50.58
CA MET A 217 -5.99 80.68 51.49
C MET A 217 -6.27 82.18 51.38
N ALA A 218 -6.43 82.71 50.16
CA ALA A 218 -6.84 84.09 49.93
C ALA A 218 -8.26 84.37 50.47
N ARG A 219 -9.21 83.45 50.28
CA ARG A 219 -10.57 83.54 50.84
C ARG A 219 -10.55 83.46 52.36
N ARG A 220 -9.73 82.58 52.95
CA ARG A 220 -9.55 82.47 54.41
C ARG A 220 -8.92 83.73 54.98
N ALA A 221 -7.89 84.26 54.34
CA ALA A 221 -7.26 85.52 54.74
C ALA A 221 -8.25 86.70 54.64
N ALA A 222 -9.00 86.79 53.53
CA ALA A 222 -10.03 87.81 53.37
C ALA A 222 -11.19 87.63 54.37
N ALA A 223 -11.59 86.39 54.67
CA ALA A 223 -12.61 86.09 55.67
C ALA A 223 -12.11 86.37 57.09
N GLN A 224 -10.84 86.09 57.40
CA GLN A 224 -10.20 86.44 58.66
C GLN A 224 -10.08 87.95 58.81
N ALA A 225 -9.70 88.68 57.76
CA ALA A 225 -9.68 90.14 57.75
C ALA A 225 -11.09 90.72 57.93
N LYS A 226 -12.09 90.17 57.24
CA LYS A 226 -13.50 90.56 57.43
C LYS A 226 -14.03 90.19 58.81
N ARG A 227 -13.68 89.04 59.36
CA ARG A 227 -14.05 88.62 60.72
C ARG A 227 -13.34 89.47 61.75
N ALA A 228 -12.09 89.86 61.54
CA ALA A 228 -11.35 90.76 62.41
C ALA A 228 -11.98 92.16 62.37
N ALA A 229 -12.26 92.68 61.17
CA ALA A 229 -12.94 93.97 61.00
C ALA A 229 -14.35 93.94 61.62
N LYS A 230 -15.13 92.89 61.36
CA LYS A 230 -16.46 92.70 61.93
C LYS A 230 -16.41 92.40 63.43
N ALA A 231 -15.39 91.74 63.95
CA ALA A 231 -15.21 91.53 65.38
C ALA A 231 -14.81 92.83 66.07
N GLU A 232 -14.01 93.69 65.44
CA GLU A 232 -13.72 95.03 65.94
C GLU A 232 -14.95 95.94 65.88
N GLU A 233 -15.73 95.87 64.80
CA GLU A 233 -17.02 96.56 64.67
C GLU A 233 -18.03 96.03 65.68
N GLN A 234 -18.15 94.71 65.83
CA GLN A 234 -18.99 94.06 66.84
C GLN A 234 -18.51 94.37 68.24
N LYS A 235 -17.22 94.42 68.53
CA LYS A 235 -16.72 94.88 69.84
C LYS A 235 -17.08 96.34 70.07
N ARG A 236 -16.99 97.20 69.05
CA ARG A 236 -17.41 98.61 69.14
C ARG A 236 -18.91 98.73 69.32
N ASP A 237 -19.68 97.90 68.63
CA ASP A 237 -21.14 97.88 68.69
C ASP A 237 -21.65 97.22 69.96
N GLU A 238 -21.01 96.16 70.45
CA GLU A 238 -21.24 95.56 71.76
C GLU A 238 -20.81 96.52 72.86
N MET A 239 -19.71 97.26 72.70
CA MET A 239 -19.32 98.28 73.66
C MET A 239 -20.30 99.45 73.65
N ARG A 240 -20.76 99.89 72.47
CA ARG A 240 -21.83 100.89 72.31
C ARG A 240 -23.17 100.39 72.83
N ALA A 241 -23.55 99.15 72.53
CA ALA A 241 -24.81 98.53 72.92
C ALA A 241 -24.80 98.15 74.39
N ASN A 242 -23.69 97.71 74.97
CA ASN A 242 -23.54 97.50 76.41
C ASN A 242 -23.52 98.84 77.14
N TRP A 243 -22.89 99.87 76.59
CA TRP A 243 -22.97 101.23 77.13
C TRP A 243 -24.39 101.80 77.04
N GLN A 244 -25.06 101.64 75.90
CA GLN A 244 -26.46 102.04 75.69
C GLN A 244 -27.42 101.19 76.51
N ALA A 245 -27.19 99.89 76.67
CA ALA A 245 -27.98 98.98 77.48
C ALA A 245 -27.74 99.24 78.97
N LYS A 246 -26.54 99.65 79.39
CA LYS A 246 -26.28 100.13 80.75
C LYS A 246 -26.96 101.47 81.00
N LEU A 247 -26.95 102.38 80.04
CA LEU A 247 -27.70 103.64 80.12
C LEU A 247 -29.21 103.42 80.12
N ALA A 248 -29.70 102.53 79.26
CA ALA A 248 -31.10 102.17 79.15
C ALA A 248 -31.54 101.40 80.39
N ALA A 249 -30.80 100.39 80.86
CA ALA A 249 -31.09 99.69 82.10
C ALA A 249 -31.00 100.62 83.32
N LYS A 250 -30.11 101.62 83.31
CA LYS A 250 -30.06 102.65 84.36
C LYS A 250 -31.28 103.57 84.31
N ARG A 251 -31.68 104.04 83.12
CA ARG A 251 -32.89 104.85 82.92
C ARG A 251 -34.16 104.06 83.22
N GLU A 252 -34.23 102.82 82.76
CA GLU A 252 -35.31 101.88 83.06
C GLU A 252 -35.34 101.59 84.55
N ALA A 253 -34.21 101.34 85.23
CA ALA A 253 -34.20 101.14 86.68
C ALA A 253 -34.61 102.41 87.45
N GLU A 254 -34.23 103.60 86.96
CA GLU A 254 -34.64 104.90 87.52
C GLU A 254 -36.12 105.20 87.27
N GLU A 255 -36.66 104.84 86.10
CA GLU A 255 -38.09 104.94 85.77
C GLU A 255 -38.90 103.90 86.54
N GLU A 256 -38.44 102.66 86.58
CA GLU A 256 -39.08 101.55 87.28
C GLU A 256 -39.08 101.77 88.80
N ALA A 257 -38.08 102.48 89.35
CA ALA A 257 -38.09 102.95 90.73
C ALA A 257 -39.13 104.07 91.01
N ARG A 258 -39.64 104.74 89.97
CA ARG A 258 -40.69 105.77 90.06
C ARG A 258 -42.09 105.22 89.76
N LEU A 259 -42.18 104.02 89.20
CA LEU A 259 -43.46 103.38 88.89
C LEU A 259 -44.03 102.69 90.14
N PRO A 260 -45.35 102.71 90.33
CA PRO A 260 -46.02 101.96 91.39
C PRO A 260 -45.75 100.45 91.23
N GLU A 261 -45.70 99.73 92.35
CA GLU A 261 -45.23 98.33 92.45
C GLU A 261 -45.96 97.36 91.49
N GLU A 262 -47.24 97.60 91.21
CA GLU A 262 -48.06 96.80 90.29
C GLU A 262 -47.54 96.84 88.83
N GLU A 263 -47.07 97.99 88.35
CA GLU A 263 -46.57 98.11 86.97
C GLU A 263 -45.17 97.47 86.80
N ARG A 264 -44.39 97.36 87.89
CA ARG A 264 -43.09 96.66 87.89
C ARG A 264 -43.28 95.16 87.72
N LEU A 265 -44.28 94.59 88.39
CA LEU A 265 -44.66 93.18 88.26
C LEU A 265 -45.10 92.84 86.82
N GLN A 266 -45.94 93.67 86.22
CA GLN A 266 -46.39 93.47 84.83
C GLN A 266 -45.24 93.51 83.82
N ARG A 267 -44.27 94.43 83.99
CA ARG A 267 -43.08 94.50 83.12
C ARG A 267 -42.14 93.31 83.31
N ALA A 268 -42.01 92.79 84.53
CA ALA A 268 -41.23 91.59 84.81
C ALA A 268 -41.85 90.33 84.16
N GLU A 269 -43.18 90.22 84.18
CA GLU A 269 -43.90 89.14 83.50
C GLU A 269 -43.74 89.20 81.97
N ALA A 270 -43.81 90.40 81.38
CA ALA A 270 -43.57 90.58 79.95
C ALA A 270 -42.14 90.20 79.52
N ARG A 271 -41.12 90.43 80.37
CA ARG A 271 -39.74 89.96 80.12
C ARG A 271 -39.66 88.43 80.12
N ARG A 272 -40.29 87.77 81.09
CA ARG A 272 -40.35 86.30 81.15
C ARG A 272 -41.02 85.71 79.92
N GLN A 273 -42.07 86.36 79.39
CA GLN A 273 -42.74 85.92 78.16
C GLN A 273 -41.82 86.01 76.94
N ARG A 274 -41.08 87.10 76.77
CA ARG A 274 -40.13 87.26 75.65
C ARG A 274 -38.96 86.27 75.73
N GLU A 275 -38.42 86.05 76.93
CA GLU A 275 -37.37 85.04 77.15
C GLU A 275 -37.88 83.62 76.83
N ALA A 276 -39.14 83.32 77.17
CA ALA A 276 -39.78 82.06 76.81
C ALA A 276 -39.97 81.91 75.28
N GLU A 277 -40.38 82.98 74.58
CA GLU A 277 -40.50 82.97 73.12
C GLU A 277 -39.15 82.80 72.41
N GLU A 278 -38.10 83.47 72.88
CA GLU A 278 -36.74 83.30 72.34
C GLU A 278 -36.19 81.89 72.61
N ALA A 279 -36.48 81.31 73.77
CA ALA A 279 -36.12 79.92 74.07
C ALA A 279 -36.82 78.94 73.11
N MET A 280 -38.11 79.15 72.80
CA MET A 280 -38.81 78.34 71.80
C MET A 280 -38.18 78.46 70.41
N ARG A 281 -37.83 79.68 69.96
CA ARG A 281 -37.16 79.86 68.65
C ARG A 281 -35.81 79.14 68.58
N ARG A 282 -35.02 79.14 69.66
CA ARG A 282 -33.76 78.39 69.70
C ARG A 282 -33.99 76.89 69.63
N ALA A 283 -35.02 76.39 70.31
CA ALA A 283 -35.40 74.98 70.22
C ALA A 283 -35.83 74.59 68.79
N ASP A 284 -36.60 75.44 68.10
CA ASP A 284 -37.00 75.22 66.71
C ASP A 284 -35.79 75.22 65.75
N GLU A 285 -34.81 76.11 65.96
CA GLU A 285 -33.57 76.14 65.17
C GLU A 285 -32.70 74.90 65.41
N GLU A 286 -32.60 74.42 66.64
CA GLU A 286 -31.88 73.18 66.97
C GLU A 286 -32.57 71.95 66.37
N ALA A 287 -33.90 71.89 66.44
CA ALA A 287 -34.69 70.84 65.80
C ALA A 287 -34.49 70.85 64.26
N ALA A 288 -34.45 72.05 63.64
CA ALA A 288 -34.18 72.18 62.21
C ALA A 288 -32.76 71.69 61.83
N LYS A 289 -31.76 71.96 62.66
CA LYS A 289 -30.38 71.46 62.45
C LYS A 289 -30.31 69.94 62.57
N GLN A 290 -30.98 69.35 63.56
CA GLN A 290 -31.06 67.89 63.70
C GLN A 290 -31.74 67.24 62.49
N ALA A 291 -32.87 67.79 62.04
CA ALA A 291 -33.56 67.32 60.84
C ALA A 291 -32.69 67.42 59.57
N ALA A 292 -31.80 68.42 59.47
CA ALA A 292 -30.86 68.54 58.35
C ALA A 292 -29.80 67.41 58.37
N VAL A 293 -29.24 67.11 59.55
CA VAL A 293 -28.27 66.01 59.73
C VAL A 293 -28.89 64.66 59.38
N GLU A 294 -30.13 64.41 59.80
CA GLU A 294 -30.85 63.18 59.45
C GLU A 294 -31.08 63.04 57.94
N ARG A 295 -31.38 64.15 57.25
CA ARG A 295 -31.52 64.15 55.77
C ARG A 295 -30.20 63.84 55.08
N GLU A 296 -29.08 64.36 55.58
CA GLU A 296 -27.76 64.04 55.02
C GLU A 296 -27.39 62.56 55.23
N HIS A 297 -27.63 62.01 56.42
CA HIS A 297 -27.46 60.58 56.67
C HIS A 297 -28.33 59.72 55.74
N ALA A 298 -29.62 60.06 55.60
CA ALA A 298 -30.51 59.35 54.70
C ALA A 298 -30.07 59.46 53.22
N ALA A 299 -29.48 60.59 52.81
CA ALA A 299 -28.92 60.76 51.47
C ALA A 299 -27.66 59.90 51.27
N ALA A 300 -26.77 59.84 52.26
CA ALA A 300 -25.59 59.00 52.25
C ALA A 300 -25.96 57.50 52.14
N ASP A 301 -26.96 57.05 52.89
CA ASP A 301 -27.45 55.67 52.83
C ASP A 301 -28.02 55.32 51.44
N ARG A 302 -28.76 56.25 50.82
CA ARG A 302 -29.26 56.07 49.45
C ARG A 302 -28.12 56.02 48.44
N ALA A 303 -27.07 56.83 48.62
CA ALA A 303 -25.88 56.80 47.76
C ALA A 303 -25.12 55.47 47.91
N ALA A 304 -24.94 54.98 49.15
CA ALA A 304 -24.31 53.70 49.42
C ALA A 304 -25.07 52.53 48.77
N LYS A 305 -26.41 52.50 48.88
CA LYS A 305 -27.25 51.49 48.22
C LYS A 305 -27.12 51.52 46.69
N ARG A 306 -27.03 52.72 46.08
CA ARG A 306 -26.81 52.86 44.64
C ARG A 306 -25.42 52.36 44.21
N ALA A 307 -24.38 52.65 45.01
CA ALA A 307 -23.04 52.15 44.76
C ALA A 307 -22.97 50.62 44.84
N GLN A 308 -23.61 50.03 45.85
CA GLN A 308 -23.71 48.57 45.99
C GLN A 308 -24.44 47.93 44.79
N ALA A 309 -25.59 48.47 44.39
CA ALA A 309 -26.33 47.97 43.23
C ALA A 309 -25.52 48.08 41.93
N LYS A 310 -24.68 49.12 41.78
CA LYS A 310 -23.77 49.25 40.64
C LYS A 310 -22.67 48.18 40.67
N ALA A 311 -22.06 47.95 41.84
CA ALA A 311 -21.05 46.92 42.01
C ALA A 311 -21.59 45.51 41.73
N GLU A 312 -22.82 45.21 42.17
CA GLU A 312 -23.50 43.93 41.89
C GLU A 312 -23.76 43.73 40.39
N ARG A 313 -24.18 44.77 39.67
CA ARG A 313 -24.35 44.72 38.21
C ARG A 313 -23.03 44.48 37.48
N GLU A 314 -21.96 45.13 37.93
CA GLU A 314 -20.63 44.95 37.37
C GLU A 314 -20.09 43.53 37.63
N ALA A 315 -20.29 43.00 38.84
CA ALA A 315 -19.97 41.62 39.18
C ALA A 315 -20.74 40.62 38.31
N HIS A 316 -22.05 40.82 38.13
CA HIS A 316 -22.86 39.99 37.24
C HIS A 316 -22.37 40.07 35.78
N PHE A 317 -22.02 41.26 35.29
CA PHE A 317 -21.45 41.41 33.94
C PHE A 317 -20.13 40.64 33.79
N GLN A 318 -19.23 40.73 34.77
CA GLN A 318 -17.98 39.95 34.78
C GLN A 318 -18.25 38.44 34.80
N GLN A 319 -19.23 37.99 35.58
CA GLN A 319 -19.64 36.58 35.61
C GLN A 319 -20.17 36.10 34.26
N VAL A 320 -20.99 36.90 33.56
CA VAL A 320 -21.47 36.59 32.20
C VAL A 320 -20.30 36.52 31.21
N GLN A 321 -19.32 37.43 31.30
CA GLN A 321 -18.11 37.39 30.47
C GLN A 321 -17.27 36.12 30.73
N GLN A 322 -17.14 35.70 31.99
CA GLN A 322 -16.45 34.46 32.34
C GLN A 322 -17.18 33.23 31.78
N LEU A 323 -18.50 33.16 31.92
CA LEU A 323 -19.30 32.06 31.37
C LEU A 323 -19.20 32.00 29.83
N ARG A 324 -19.15 33.15 29.17
CA ARG A 324 -18.95 33.21 27.71
C ARG A 324 -17.58 32.67 27.31
N ARG A 325 -16.51 33.05 28.01
CA ARG A 325 -15.15 32.48 27.76
C ARG A 325 -15.13 30.98 27.98
N GLN A 326 -15.76 30.48 29.05
CA GLN A 326 -15.87 29.03 29.30
C GLN A 326 -16.66 28.31 28.22
N ALA A 327 -17.70 28.93 27.66
CA ALA A 327 -18.45 28.36 26.54
C ALA A 327 -17.59 28.30 25.26
N GLU A 328 -16.87 29.38 24.94
CA GLU A 328 -15.95 29.44 23.80
C GLU A 328 -14.82 28.40 23.94
N GLU A 329 -14.26 28.21 25.14
CA GLU A 329 -13.28 27.15 25.43
C GLU A 329 -13.85 25.74 25.25
N ARG A 330 -15.09 25.50 25.69
CA ARG A 330 -15.77 24.21 25.49
C ARG A 330 -16.03 23.93 24.01
N ASP A 331 -16.41 24.93 23.24
CA ASP A 331 -16.62 24.78 21.80
C ASP A 331 -15.30 24.55 21.06
N ALA A 332 -14.22 25.23 21.47
CA ALA A 332 -12.88 24.96 20.97
C ALA A 332 -12.43 23.52 21.28
N GLN A 333 -12.68 23.04 22.51
CA GLN A 333 -12.37 21.66 22.89
C GLN A 333 -13.16 20.63 22.06
N ARG A 334 -14.45 20.88 21.82
CA ARG A 334 -15.28 20.04 20.94
C ARG A 334 -14.78 20.00 19.50
N ALA A 335 -14.26 21.12 19.00
CA ALA A 335 -13.66 21.18 17.67
C ALA A 335 -12.36 20.34 17.59
N VAL A 336 -11.52 20.40 18.63
CA VAL A 336 -10.31 19.56 18.75
C VAL A 336 -10.68 18.07 18.80
N ASP A 337 -11.65 17.69 19.63
CA ASP A 337 -12.09 16.29 19.73
C ASP A 337 -12.69 15.80 18.40
N LYS A 338 -13.45 16.64 17.69
CA LYS A 338 -13.99 16.33 16.37
C LYS A 338 -12.88 16.13 15.33
N ALA A 339 -11.86 16.99 15.33
CA ALA A 339 -10.70 16.86 14.44
C ALA A 339 -9.90 15.58 14.74
N LYS A 340 -9.74 15.24 16.03
CA LYS A 340 -9.07 13.99 16.44
C LYS A 340 -9.82 12.76 15.95
N ARG A 341 -11.15 12.71 16.11
CA ARG A 341 -11.97 11.61 15.58
C ARG A 341 -11.87 11.50 14.05
N ALA A 342 -11.86 12.62 13.33
CA ALA A 342 -11.69 12.59 11.88
C ALA A 342 -10.31 12.04 11.46
N ALA A 343 -9.24 12.40 12.18
CA ALA A 343 -7.91 11.85 11.96
C ALA A 343 -7.83 10.35 12.30
N ASP A 344 -8.46 9.92 13.39
CA ASP A 344 -8.54 8.50 13.76
C ASP A 344 -9.32 7.68 12.71
N ASP A 345 -10.41 8.24 12.16
CA ASP A 345 -11.18 7.62 11.09
C ASP A 345 -10.39 7.54 9.77
N GLU A 346 -9.62 8.56 9.42
CA GLU A 346 -8.72 8.55 8.27
C GLU A 346 -7.61 7.51 8.42
N ALA A 347 -7.01 7.42 9.61
CA ALA A 347 -6.02 6.39 9.94
C ALA A 347 -6.62 4.97 9.84
N ARG A 348 -7.86 4.77 10.28
CA ARG A 348 -8.58 3.48 10.11
C ARG A 348 -8.80 3.16 8.64
N ARG A 349 -9.18 4.13 7.81
CA ARG A 349 -9.35 3.92 6.36
C ARG A 349 -8.04 3.57 5.69
N ALA A 350 -6.95 4.26 6.03
CA ALA A 350 -5.62 3.97 5.53
C ALA A 350 -5.17 2.53 5.90
N ALA A 351 -5.39 2.12 7.15
CA ALA A 351 -5.07 0.76 7.59
C ALA A 351 -5.90 -0.33 6.88
N VAL A 352 -7.18 -0.06 6.57
CA VAL A 352 -8.01 -1.00 5.79
C VAL A 352 -7.49 -1.13 4.36
N GLU A 353 -7.10 -0.03 3.73
CA GLU A 353 -6.56 -0.07 2.37
C GLU A 353 -5.19 -0.75 2.31
N GLU A 354 -4.32 -0.50 3.30
CA GLU A 354 -3.04 -1.20 3.43
C GLU A 354 -3.25 -2.72 3.57
N ARG A 355 -4.24 -3.14 4.38
CA ARG A 355 -4.59 -4.55 4.53
C ARG A 355 -5.14 -5.15 3.24
N ARG A 356 -5.92 -4.40 2.46
CA ARG A 356 -6.40 -4.82 1.14
C ARG A 356 -5.25 -5.01 0.16
N VAL A 357 -4.35 -4.02 0.07
CA VAL A 357 -3.14 -4.09 -0.78
C VAL A 357 -2.24 -5.26 -0.37
N ALA A 358 -2.07 -5.50 0.93
CA ALA A 358 -1.32 -6.65 1.43
C ALA A 358 -1.98 -7.99 1.04
N THR A 359 -3.31 -8.05 1.07
CA THR A 359 -4.07 -9.24 0.65
C THR A 359 -3.96 -9.47 -0.87
N GLU A 360 -4.04 -8.41 -1.68
CA GLU A 360 -3.86 -8.48 -3.13
C GLU A 360 -2.43 -8.93 -3.49
N ARG A 361 -1.40 -8.45 -2.78
CA ARG A 361 -0.02 -8.92 -2.94
C ARG A 361 0.15 -10.39 -2.57
N ALA A 362 -0.40 -10.82 -1.43
CA ALA A 362 -0.34 -12.22 -1.01
C ALA A 362 -0.99 -13.16 -2.04
N ARG A 363 -2.12 -12.75 -2.62
CA ARG A 363 -2.79 -13.50 -3.69
C ARG A 363 -1.95 -13.56 -4.96
N GLY A 364 -1.29 -12.46 -5.34
CA GLY A 364 -0.35 -12.44 -6.46
C GLY A 364 0.84 -13.39 -6.27
N GLU A 365 1.41 -13.44 -5.06
CA GLU A 365 2.50 -14.36 -4.72
C GLU A 365 2.05 -15.83 -4.71
N GLU A 366 0.81 -16.11 -4.30
CA GLU A 366 0.23 -17.45 -4.33
C GLU A 366 -0.02 -17.94 -5.77
N GLU A 367 -0.58 -17.08 -6.63
CA GLU A 367 -0.75 -17.36 -8.06
C GLU A 367 0.61 -17.55 -8.78
N GLU A 368 1.66 -16.82 -8.39
CA GLU A 368 3.02 -17.00 -8.93
C GLU A 368 3.65 -18.32 -8.46
N ARG A 369 3.42 -18.72 -7.20
CA ARG A 369 3.85 -20.04 -6.69
C ARG A 369 3.12 -21.19 -7.37
N GLU A 370 1.82 -21.07 -7.60
CA GLU A 370 1.06 -22.08 -8.35
C GLU A 370 1.57 -22.22 -9.77
N ARG A 371 1.82 -21.11 -10.48
CA ARG A 371 2.43 -21.15 -11.83
C ARG A 371 3.84 -21.75 -11.83
N ALA A 372 4.66 -21.44 -10.83
CA ALA A 372 5.98 -22.05 -10.67
C ALA A 372 5.89 -23.56 -10.37
N GLN A 373 4.87 -23.99 -9.63
CA GLN A 373 4.63 -25.38 -9.31
C GLN A 373 4.09 -26.17 -10.51
N GLU A 374 3.19 -25.60 -11.31
CA GLU A 374 2.72 -26.17 -12.57
C GLU A 374 3.83 -26.24 -13.63
N ALA A 375 4.70 -25.23 -13.72
CA ALA A 375 5.88 -25.26 -14.58
C ALA A 375 6.87 -26.36 -14.17
N ALA A 376 7.01 -26.62 -12.87
CA ALA A 376 7.84 -27.72 -12.35
C ALA A 376 7.22 -29.10 -12.64
N ASP A 377 5.88 -29.22 -12.62
CA ASP A 377 5.17 -30.47 -12.95
C ASP A 377 5.18 -30.78 -14.46
N GLN A 378 5.27 -29.76 -15.34
CA GLN A 378 5.39 -29.96 -16.80
C GLN A 378 6.82 -30.30 -17.27
N ALA A 379 7.86 -30.08 -16.43
CA ALA A 379 9.26 -30.30 -16.79
C ALA A 379 9.77 -31.75 -16.58
N GLY A 380 8.89 -32.72 -16.34
CA GLY A 380 9.26 -34.14 -16.19
C GLY A 380 10.03 -34.45 -14.90
N ALA A 381 9.75 -33.72 -13.80
CA ALA A 381 10.33 -33.98 -12.50
C ALA A 381 9.79 -35.27 -11.87
N LEU A 382 10.70 -36.16 -11.45
CA LEU A 382 10.44 -37.38 -10.68
C LEU A 382 10.38 -37.05 -9.19
N ARG A 383 9.47 -37.66 -8.43
CA ARG A 383 9.51 -37.65 -6.96
C ARG A 383 10.40 -38.79 -6.48
N VAL A 384 11.40 -38.50 -5.67
CA VAL A 384 12.27 -39.52 -5.06
C VAL A 384 12.15 -39.39 -3.55
N ARG A 385 11.97 -40.52 -2.86
CA ARG A 385 11.92 -40.59 -1.41
C ARG A 385 13.29 -40.96 -0.88
N VAL A 386 13.78 -40.21 0.08
CA VAL A 386 15.08 -40.44 0.71
C VAL A 386 14.86 -40.78 2.17
N ARG A 387 15.26 -41.98 2.59
CA ARG A 387 15.15 -42.46 3.97
C ARG A 387 16.48 -42.33 4.68
N GLY A 388 16.50 -41.49 5.72
CA GLY A 388 17.67 -41.31 6.59
C GLY A 388 17.89 -42.48 7.55
N PRO A 389 19.08 -42.56 8.17
CA PRO A 389 19.46 -43.64 9.08
C PRO A 389 18.59 -43.68 10.35
N ARG A 390 18.00 -42.54 10.72
CA ARG A 390 17.07 -42.40 11.86
C ARG A 390 15.61 -42.69 11.49
N GLY A 391 15.36 -43.24 10.30
CA GLY A 391 14.01 -43.52 9.78
C GLY A 391 13.23 -42.28 9.32
N LYS A 392 13.86 -41.10 9.27
CA LYS A 392 13.23 -39.88 8.74
C LYS A 392 13.20 -39.94 7.22
N GLU A 393 12.03 -39.87 6.61
CA GLU A 393 11.85 -39.87 5.16
C GLU A 393 11.63 -38.45 4.64
N VAL A 394 12.24 -38.14 3.51
CA VAL A 394 12.13 -36.84 2.83
C VAL A 394 11.84 -37.09 1.36
N GLU A 395 10.70 -36.59 0.88
CA GLU A 395 10.36 -36.63 -0.55
C GLU A 395 10.88 -35.37 -1.25
N LEU A 396 11.57 -35.55 -2.38
CA LEU A 396 12.17 -34.50 -3.18
C LEU A 396 11.74 -34.66 -4.64
N ARG A 397 11.46 -33.55 -5.33
CA ARG A 397 11.21 -33.52 -6.78
C ARG A 397 12.53 -33.24 -7.51
N VAL A 398 12.90 -34.10 -8.46
CA VAL A 398 14.17 -34.05 -9.19
C VAL A 398 13.90 -34.18 -10.69
N VAL A 399 14.45 -33.28 -11.50
CA VAL A 399 14.32 -33.35 -12.96
C VAL A 399 15.26 -34.41 -13.51
N ARG A 400 14.78 -35.25 -14.43
CA ARG A 400 15.51 -36.42 -14.96
C ARG A 400 16.92 -36.14 -15.48
N GLY A 401 17.14 -34.97 -16.09
CA GLY A 401 18.44 -34.57 -16.65
C GLY A 401 19.38 -33.84 -15.66
N THR A 402 18.98 -33.65 -14.40
CA THR A 402 19.81 -32.91 -13.42
C THR A 402 20.71 -33.84 -12.61
N ARG A 403 21.95 -33.41 -12.34
CA ARG A 403 22.87 -34.18 -11.50
C ARG A 403 22.33 -34.34 -10.09
N LEU A 404 22.45 -35.54 -9.52
CA LEU A 404 21.91 -35.88 -8.21
C LEU A 404 22.54 -35.09 -7.06
N ARG A 405 23.69 -34.43 -7.24
CA ARG A 405 24.33 -33.54 -6.25
C ARG A 405 23.37 -32.56 -5.58
N ILE A 406 22.49 -31.91 -6.34
CA ILE A 406 21.56 -30.90 -5.79
C ILE A 406 20.52 -31.58 -4.89
N MET A 407 19.96 -32.70 -5.34
CA MET A 407 19.03 -33.50 -4.54
C MET A 407 19.71 -34.04 -3.28
N MET A 408 20.91 -34.62 -3.37
CA MET A 408 21.64 -35.16 -2.22
C MET A 408 21.92 -34.07 -1.19
N THR A 409 22.34 -32.89 -1.65
CA THR A 409 22.57 -31.73 -0.77
C THR A 409 21.28 -31.29 -0.07
N ALA A 410 20.17 -31.20 -0.81
CA ALA A 410 18.86 -30.84 -0.25
C ALA A 410 18.31 -31.91 0.72
N ALA A 411 18.55 -33.20 0.43
CA ALA A 411 18.18 -34.32 1.28
C ALA A 411 18.97 -34.28 2.59
N CYS A 412 20.29 -34.16 2.52
CA CYS A 412 21.16 -34.02 3.69
C CYS A 412 20.76 -32.82 4.55
N GLY A 413 20.48 -31.66 3.94
CA GLY A 413 20.01 -30.48 4.69
C GLY A 413 18.71 -30.70 5.46
N ARG A 414 17.73 -31.42 4.89
CA ARG A 414 16.46 -31.75 5.56
C ARG A 414 16.59 -32.88 6.59
N LEU A 415 17.54 -33.78 6.40
CA LEU A 415 17.87 -34.88 7.32
C LEU A 415 18.82 -34.44 8.44
N GLY A 416 19.46 -33.27 8.31
CA GLY A 416 20.44 -32.75 9.27
C GLY A 416 21.81 -33.42 9.18
N LEU A 417 22.13 -33.99 8.02
CA LEU A 417 23.41 -34.67 7.75
C LEU A 417 24.32 -33.77 6.92
N ARG A 418 25.64 -33.99 7.00
CA ARG A 418 26.59 -33.37 6.07
C ARG A 418 26.69 -34.24 4.82
N LEU A 419 26.91 -33.61 3.66
CA LEU A 419 27.01 -34.34 2.39
C LEU A 419 28.19 -35.34 2.41
N GLU A 420 29.27 -34.99 3.11
CA GLU A 420 30.49 -35.81 3.24
C GLU A 420 30.28 -37.06 4.12
N SER A 421 29.36 -37.01 5.09
CA SER A 421 29.10 -38.09 6.04
C SER A 421 27.93 -39.00 5.64
N ALA A 422 27.38 -38.83 4.42
CA ALA A 422 26.18 -39.53 3.96
C ALA A 422 26.47 -40.29 2.66
N ARG A 423 26.27 -41.61 2.68
CA ARG A 423 26.26 -42.43 1.46
C ARG A 423 24.84 -42.78 1.06
N PHE A 424 24.53 -42.59 -0.22
CA PHE A 424 23.23 -42.85 -0.78
C PHE A 424 23.30 -44.17 -1.54
N THR A 425 22.45 -45.12 -1.15
CA THR A 425 22.38 -46.43 -1.78
C THR A 425 20.97 -46.69 -2.31
N ARG A 426 20.92 -47.42 -3.42
CA ARG A 426 19.69 -47.86 -4.07
C ARG A 426 19.80 -49.34 -4.37
N GLY A 427 19.02 -50.16 -3.66
CA GLY A 427 19.06 -51.62 -3.85
C GLY A 427 20.47 -52.21 -3.72
N GLY A 428 21.31 -51.63 -2.85
CA GLY A 428 22.71 -52.03 -2.64
C GLY A 428 23.74 -51.40 -3.59
N ARG A 429 23.33 -50.60 -4.59
CA ARG A 429 24.25 -49.84 -5.45
C ARG A 429 24.45 -48.42 -4.89
N GLU A 430 25.70 -48.00 -4.73
CA GLU A 430 26.03 -46.63 -4.33
C GLU A 430 25.75 -45.66 -5.48
N VAL A 431 25.15 -44.52 -5.14
CA VAL A 431 24.75 -43.45 -6.06
C VAL A 431 25.72 -42.29 -5.92
N SER A 432 26.39 -41.90 -7.01
CA SER A 432 27.36 -40.79 -7.01
C SER A 432 26.66 -39.44 -7.22
N PRO A 433 27.17 -38.34 -6.63
CA PRO A 433 26.64 -36.99 -6.87
C PRO A 433 26.73 -36.51 -8.33
N THR A 434 27.59 -37.14 -9.15
CA THR A 434 27.71 -36.83 -10.58
C THR A 434 26.66 -37.50 -11.44
N ASP A 435 26.00 -38.53 -10.92
CA ASP A 435 25.07 -39.36 -11.70
C ASP A 435 23.77 -38.59 -11.95
N THR A 436 23.08 -38.95 -13.03
CA THR A 436 21.72 -38.49 -13.29
C THR A 436 20.69 -39.50 -12.79
N PRO A 437 19.46 -39.07 -12.48
CA PRO A 437 18.36 -39.99 -12.20
C PRO A 437 18.21 -41.10 -13.25
N GLU A 438 18.44 -40.81 -14.52
CA GLU A 438 18.35 -41.80 -15.61
C GLU A 438 19.49 -42.83 -15.55
N ASP A 439 20.73 -42.39 -15.28
CA ASP A 439 21.89 -43.29 -15.15
C ASP A 439 21.78 -44.22 -13.93
N CYS A 440 21.16 -43.71 -12.86
CA CYS A 440 20.84 -44.50 -11.68
C CYS A 440 19.58 -45.35 -11.87
N GLY A 441 18.79 -45.13 -12.92
CA GLY A 441 17.52 -45.81 -13.19
C GLY A 441 16.38 -45.45 -12.25
N LEU A 442 16.41 -44.24 -11.67
CA LEU A 442 15.44 -43.79 -10.67
C LEU A 442 14.04 -43.56 -11.27
N GLU A 443 13.03 -44.19 -10.69
CA GLU A 443 11.62 -44.05 -11.08
C GLU A 443 10.82 -43.11 -10.15
N ASP A 444 9.60 -42.73 -10.55
CA ASP A 444 8.74 -41.89 -9.71
C ASP A 444 8.36 -42.68 -8.44
N ARG A 445 8.61 -42.05 -7.29
CA ARG A 445 8.42 -42.54 -5.91
C ARG A 445 9.42 -43.61 -5.47
N GLU A 446 10.56 -43.72 -6.12
CA GLU A 446 11.60 -44.66 -5.69
C GLU A 446 12.26 -44.24 -4.37
N LEU A 447 12.74 -45.23 -3.60
CA LEU A 447 13.36 -45.07 -2.29
C LEU A 447 14.89 -45.14 -2.37
N LEU A 448 15.56 -44.09 -1.93
CA LEU A 448 16.99 -44.04 -1.66
C LEU A 448 17.25 -44.18 -0.17
N GLU A 449 18.13 -45.11 0.21
CA GLU A 449 18.56 -45.28 1.59
C GLU A 449 19.83 -44.47 1.84
N VAL A 450 19.87 -43.76 2.96
CA VAL A 450 21.04 -42.99 3.39
C VAL A 450 21.65 -43.65 4.59
N THR A 451 22.92 -44.06 4.44
CA THR A 451 23.74 -44.54 5.54
C THR A 451 24.70 -43.45 5.97
N GLU A 452 24.81 -43.25 7.28
CA GLU A 452 25.82 -42.36 7.85
C GLU A 452 27.14 -43.12 7.89
N VAL A 453 28.15 -42.56 7.24
CA VAL A 453 29.50 -43.11 7.27
C VAL A 453 30.26 -42.32 8.31
N GLU A 454 30.40 -42.91 9.49
CA GLU A 454 31.38 -42.46 10.47
C GLU A 454 32.76 -42.85 9.92
N GLU A 455 33.58 -41.86 9.58
CA GLU A 455 35.00 -42.07 9.23
C GLU A 455 35.84 -42.51 10.43
#